data_AF-A0A1M3N420-F1
#
_entry.id   AF-A0A1M3N420-F1
#
_cell.length_a   1.000
_cell.length_b   1.000
_cell.length_c   1.000
_cell.angle_alpha   90.00
_cell.angle_beta   90.00
_cell.angle_gamma   90.00
#
_symmetry.space_group_name_H-M   'P 1'
#
loop_
_entity.id
_entity.type
_entity.pdbx_description
1 polymer ?
#
loop_
_entity_poly.entity_id
_entity_poly.type
_entity_poly.pdbx_seq_one_letter_code
_entity_poly.pdbx_strand_id
1 'polypeptide(L)'
;MGPDGGARNRRWRSTTAVRAWIACAAWATTAGAAPFDLAWSAPEGCPSREEMVAATRTRLGEDETEASPDLFVRGTVSADGEAFVVTFLVKDATGAEVGERELRVKGHECRAIEEPAALVLATMISVVRPSSFEPAPVGPPEPSAAVEATSTALPPPPPSPRRPPPGPARAALAADAEPTLPSLRALGAVGVASVGILPQAGGGVGLRTSYWLRSRFLVALEMSFEAGASVRAGRGVVAFQLLSTTAMAGVTMLRAAKVELVPVLALRGGILRTAPSGFQLVKAAARPMALAGGGVLVRAPLAPRVHFEILPQAEVALVRDVFEATEGRRTFRLHQSSLLGARLTVGISYEFP
;
A
#
# COMPACT_ATOMS: atom_id res chain seq x y z
N MET A 1 44.92 -8.22 -54.72
CA MET A 1 43.90 -7.25 -54.26
C MET A 1 42.98 -7.99 -53.31
N GLY A 2 42.88 -7.53 -52.06
CA GLY A 2 42.29 -8.24 -50.92
C GLY A 2 40.76 -8.41 -50.98
N PRO A 3 40.07 -8.78 -49.87
CA PRO A 3 40.43 -8.42 -48.50
C PRO A 3 40.37 -9.53 -47.44
N ASP A 4 41.06 -9.17 -46.35
CA ASP A 4 41.34 -9.88 -45.11
C ASP A 4 40.12 -10.11 -44.20
N GLY A 5 40.29 -11.14 -43.36
CA GLY A 5 39.39 -11.53 -42.28
C GLY A 5 39.18 -10.42 -41.24
N GLY A 6 37.91 -10.03 -41.08
CA GLY A 6 37.45 -9.18 -40.00
C GLY A 6 37.31 -9.97 -38.69
N ALA A 7 38.31 -9.87 -37.82
CA ALA A 7 38.23 -10.29 -36.42
C ALA A 7 37.25 -9.37 -35.66
N ARG A 8 36.02 -9.84 -35.48
CA ARG A 8 34.97 -9.14 -34.71
C ARG A 8 35.17 -9.38 -33.22
N ASN A 9 35.84 -8.42 -32.57
CA ASN A 9 35.87 -8.24 -31.12
C ASN A 9 34.44 -8.11 -30.56
N ARG A 10 33.94 -9.19 -29.94
CA ARG A 10 32.64 -9.19 -29.26
C ARG A 10 32.84 -8.79 -27.80
N ARG A 11 33.01 -7.47 -27.56
CA ARG A 11 32.92 -6.88 -26.21
C ARG A 11 31.46 -6.93 -25.76
N TRP A 12 31.14 -7.91 -24.93
CA TRP A 12 29.84 -8.00 -24.26
C TRP A 12 29.79 -6.94 -23.15
N ARG A 13 28.97 -5.91 -23.37
CA ARG A 13 28.70 -4.84 -22.42
C ARG A 13 27.78 -5.37 -21.31
N SER A 14 28.36 -5.80 -20.19
CA SER A 14 27.63 -6.11 -18.96
C SER A 14 27.58 -4.86 -18.05
N THR A 15 26.76 -3.87 -18.40
CA THR A 15 26.50 -2.69 -17.55
C THR A 15 25.05 -2.22 -17.62
N THR A 16 24.10 -3.15 -17.49
CA THR A 16 22.66 -2.83 -17.37
C THR A 16 21.95 -3.84 -16.49
N ALA A 17 22.22 -3.85 -15.17
CA ALA A 17 21.42 -4.65 -14.23
C ALA A 17 21.43 -4.14 -12.77
N VAL A 18 21.73 -2.87 -12.50
CA VAL A 18 21.73 -2.32 -11.12
C VAL A 18 20.91 -1.02 -10.99
N ARG A 19 19.86 -0.83 -11.81
CA ARG A 19 18.99 0.36 -11.73
C ARG A 19 17.48 0.06 -11.62
N ALA A 20 17.10 -1.13 -11.18
CA ALA A 20 15.68 -1.54 -11.14
C ALA A 20 15.18 -1.93 -9.73
N TRP A 21 15.70 -1.31 -8.65
CA TRP A 21 15.35 -1.71 -7.27
C TRP A 21 15.00 -0.57 -6.31
N ILE A 22 14.66 0.62 -6.81
CA ILE A 22 13.99 1.68 -6.01
C ILE A 22 12.92 2.33 -6.89
N ALA A 23 11.80 1.64 -7.11
CA ALA A 23 10.65 2.22 -7.80
C ALA A 23 9.34 1.45 -7.45
N CYS A 24 9.07 1.23 -6.16
CA CYS A 24 7.74 0.81 -5.69
C CYS A 24 7.24 1.63 -4.48
N ALA A 25 7.87 2.76 -4.17
CA ALA A 25 7.47 3.63 -3.06
C ALA A 25 6.88 4.98 -3.49
N ALA A 26 6.37 5.07 -4.72
CA ALA A 26 5.69 6.26 -5.23
C ALA A 26 4.40 5.86 -5.94
N TRP A 27 3.50 5.21 -5.21
CA TRP A 27 2.07 5.42 -5.44
C TRP A 27 1.62 6.39 -4.34
N ALA A 28 2.12 7.62 -4.41
CA ALA A 28 1.30 8.73 -3.97
C ALA A 28 0.15 8.75 -4.97
N THR A 29 -0.95 8.10 -4.61
CA THR A 29 -2.22 8.49 -5.19
C THR A 29 -2.39 9.94 -4.78
N THR A 30 -2.13 10.87 -5.70
CA THR A 30 -2.81 12.15 -5.65
C THR A 30 -4.28 11.80 -5.71
N ALA A 31 -4.89 11.67 -4.53
CA ALA A 31 -6.31 11.43 -4.36
C ALA A 31 -7.02 12.73 -4.73
N GLY A 32 -7.05 13.03 -6.03
CA GLY A 32 -8.05 13.92 -6.57
C GLY A 32 -9.41 13.32 -6.24
N ALA A 33 -10.32 14.16 -5.76
CA ALA A 33 -11.70 13.76 -5.53
C ALA A 33 -12.21 13.04 -6.79
N ALA A 34 -12.80 11.86 -6.61
CA ALA A 34 -13.33 11.11 -7.74
C ALA A 34 -14.40 11.93 -8.46
N PRO A 35 -14.43 12.05 -9.79
CA PRO A 35 -15.42 12.87 -10.50
C PRO A 35 -16.83 12.25 -10.46
N PHE A 36 -17.90 13.04 -10.60
CA PHE A 36 -19.28 12.56 -10.73
C PHE A 36 -19.82 12.83 -12.14
N ASP A 37 -20.75 12.01 -12.61
CA ASP A 37 -21.52 12.27 -13.83
C ASP A 37 -22.99 12.57 -13.47
N LEU A 38 -23.58 13.54 -14.16
CA LEU A 38 -24.96 13.98 -13.97
C LEU A 38 -25.76 13.76 -15.24
N ALA A 39 -26.74 12.86 -15.20
CA ALA A 39 -27.82 12.79 -16.18
C ALA A 39 -28.95 13.74 -15.75
N TRP A 40 -29.25 14.76 -16.56
CA TRP A 40 -30.20 15.82 -16.21
C TRP A 40 -31.38 15.85 -17.17
N SER A 41 -32.60 15.91 -16.65
CA SER A 41 -33.83 16.06 -17.43
C SER A 41 -34.72 17.13 -16.80
N ALA A 42 -34.97 18.22 -17.53
CA ALA A 42 -35.75 19.33 -17.04
C ALA A 42 -36.59 19.96 -18.17
N PRO A 43 -37.74 20.60 -17.85
CA PRO A 43 -38.51 21.40 -18.79
C PRO A 43 -37.74 22.58 -19.39
N GLU A 44 -38.26 23.16 -20.47
CA GLU A 44 -37.72 24.40 -21.04
C GLU A 44 -37.75 25.56 -20.02
N GLY A 45 -36.68 26.34 -19.97
CA GLY A 45 -36.52 27.46 -19.02
C GLY A 45 -35.89 27.07 -17.67
N CYS A 46 -35.61 25.79 -17.43
CA CYS A 46 -34.82 25.31 -16.30
C CYS A 46 -33.30 25.35 -16.60
N PRO A 47 -32.44 25.31 -15.57
CA PRO A 47 -30.98 25.24 -15.75
C PRO A 47 -30.56 24.01 -16.56
N SER A 48 -29.53 24.19 -17.37
CA SER A 48 -28.90 23.13 -18.16
C SER A 48 -28.09 22.16 -17.28
N ARG A 49 -27.74 21.00 -17.85
CA ARG A 49 -26.84 20.03 -17.19
C ARG A 49 -25.52 20.68 -16.83
N GLU A 50 -24.96 21.45 -17.75
CA GLU A 50 -23.65 22.09 -17.64
C GLU A 50 -23.65 23.15 -16.53
N GLU A 51 -24.70 23.98 -16.45
CA GLU A 51 -24.90 24.94 -15.36
C GLU A 51 -25.00 24.24 -14.01
N MET A 52 -25.77 23.14 -13.92
CA MET A 52 -25.90 22.35 -12.69
C MET A 52 -24.58 21.70 -12.24
N VAL A 53 -23.81 21.14 -13.18
CA VAL A 53 -22.50 20.55 -12.89
C VAL A 53 -21.52 21.63 -12.39
N ALA A 54 -21.46 22.76 -13.08
CA ALA A 54 -20.59 23.88 -12.69
C ALA A 54 -20.96 24.42 -11.30
N ALA A 55 -22.24 24.73 -11.06
CA ALA A 55 -22.73 25.23 -9.78
C ALA A 55 -22.51 24.25 -8.61
N THR A 56 -22.53 22.95 -8.89
CA THR A 56 -22.24 21.89 -7.91
C THR A 56 -20.75 21.81 -7.60
N ARG A 57 -19.88 21.81 -8.61
CA ARG A 57 -18.41 21.78 -8.43
C ARG A 57 -17.91 22.99 -7.67
N THR A 58 -18.41 24.19 -7.97
CA THR A 58 -18.08 25.41 -7.23
C THR A 58 -18.35 25.26 -5.73
N ARG A 59 -19.43 24.56 -5.35
CA ARG A 59 -19.78 24.31 -3.95
C ARG A 59 -18.92 23.23 -3.29
N LEU A 60 -18.45 22.26 -4.07
CA LEU A 60 -17.53 21.22 -3.60
C LEU A 60 -16.08 21.73 -3.50
N GLY A 61 -15.76 22.86 -4.13
CA GLY A 61 -14.38 23.37 -4.23
C GLY A 61 -13.50 22.51 -5.14
N GLU A 62 -14.10 21.87 -6.14
CA GLU A 62 -13.43 20.94 -7.06
C GLU A 62 -13.16 21.59 -8.43
N ASP A 63 -11.97 21.32 -8.99
CA ASP A 63 -11.62 21.66 -10.37
C ASP A 63 -12.11 20.61 -11.38
N GLU A 64 -12.17 20.97 -12.66
CA GLU A 64 -12.55 20.02 -13.71
C GLU A 64 -11.53 18.87 -13.80
N THR A 65 -12.03 17.64 -13.80
CA THR A 65 -11.22 16.42 -13.78
C THR A 65 -11.64 15.48 -14.92
N GLU A 66 -10.68 14.95 -15.66
CA GLU A 66 -10.89 14.00 -16.78
C GLU A 66 -10.96 12.51 -16.34
N ALA A 67 -10.90 12.24 -15.03
CA ALA A 67 -10.98 10.87 -14.51
C ALA A 67 -12.38 10.25 -14.71
N SER A 68 -12.46 8.92 -14.67
CA SER A 68 -13.74 8.21 -14.77
C SER A 68 -14.62 8.47 -13.54
N PRO A 69 -15.94 8.64 -13.70
CA PRO A 69 -16.81 8.99 -12.60
C PRO A 69 -17.07 7.81 -11.67
N ASP A 70 -16.95 8.03 -10.37
CA ASP A 70 -17.23 7.01 -9.33
C ASP A 70 -18.68 7.09 -8.82
N LEU A 71 -19.40 8.16 -9.17
CA LEU A 71 -20.82 8.35 -8.86
C LEU A 71 -21.59 8.75 -10.11
N PHE A 72 -22.77 8.14 -10.26
CA PHE A 72 -23.73 8.44 -11.30
C PHE A 72 -24.96 9.06 -10.67
N VAL A 73 -25.23 10.32 -11.00
CA VAL A 73 -26.37 11.07 -10.49
C VAL A 73 -27.39 11.23 -11.61
N ARG A 74 -28.66 10.99 -11.30
CA ARG A 74 -29.79 11.37 -12.16
C ARG A 74 -30.60 12.46 -11.47
N GLY A 75 -30.76 13.60 -12.14
CA GLY A 75 -31.63 14.68 -11.69
C GLY A 75 -32.80 14.87 -12.65
N THR A 76 -34.02 14.91 -12.12
CA THR A 76 -35.24 15.18 -12.88
C THR A 76 -36.02 16.33 -12.27
N VAL A 77 -36.47 17.26 -13.10
CA VAL A 77 -37.29 18.41 -12.68
C VAL A 77 -38.72 18.24 -13.19
N SER A 78 -39.69 18.48 -12.33
CA SER A 78 -41.11 18.50 -12.67
C SER A 78 -41.77 19.76 -12.11
N ALA A 79 -42.73 20.32 -12.85
CA ALA A 79 -43.56 21.41 -12.36
C ALA A 79 -44.75 20.84 -11.58
N ASP A 80 -45.00 21.36 -10.38
CA ASP A 80 -46.13 21.00 -9.53
C ASP A 80 -46.77 22.27 -8.92
N GLY A 81 -47.76 22.79 -9.64
CA GLY A 81 -48.44 24.05 -9.32
C GLY A 81 -47.49 25.24 -9.42
N GLU A 82 -47.36 25.99 -8.33
CA GLU A 82 -46.43 27.14 -8.20
C GLU A 82 -45.05 26.72 -7.65
N ALA A 83 -44.70 25.44 -7.77
CA ALA A 83 -43.42 24.92 -7.31
C ALA A 83 -42.79 24.02 -8.36
N PHE A 84 -41.47 23.95 -8.33
CA PHE A 84 -40.68 22.98 -9.07
C PHE A 84 -40.19 21.91 -8.10
N VAL A 85 -40.40 20.65 -8.45
CA VAL A 85 -39.93 19.49 -7.70
C VAL A 85 -38.74 18.90 -8.43
N VAL A 86 -37.61 18.86 -7.75
CA VAL A 86 -36.35 18.29 -8.24
C VAL A 86 -36.09 17.00 -7.49
N THR A 87 -35.98 15.89 -8.22
CA THR A 87 -35.65 14.58 -7.67
C THR A 87 -34.23 14.20 -8.10
N PHE A 88 -33.39 13.85 -7.13
CA PHE A 88 -32.04 13.36 -7.33
C PHE A 88 -31.94 11.91 -6.90
N LEU A 89 -31.41 11.06 -7.79
CA LEU A 89 -31.07 9.67 -7.53
C LEU A 89 -29.56 9.50 -7.70
N VAL A 90 -28.88 8.94 -6.70
CA VAL A 90 -27.43 8.72 -6.72
C VAL A 90 -27.14 7.23 -6.71
N LYS A 91 -26.28 6.82 -7.65
CA LYS A 91 -25.77 5.45 -7.75
C LYS A 91 -24.24 5.44 -7.67
N ASP A 92 -23.70 4.36 -7.13
CA ASP A 92 -22.26 4.13 -7.14
C ASP A 92 -21.78 3.49 -8.46
N ALA A 93 -20.47 3.29 -8.57
CA ALA A 93 -19.83 2.64 -9.71
C ALA A 93 -20.29 1.17 -9.96
N THR A 94 -20.91 0.51 -8.97
CA THR A 94 -21.49 -0.83 -9.13
C THR A 94 -22.93 -0.80 -9.62
N GLY A 95 -23.52 0.40 -9.74
CA GLY A 95 -24.91 0.62 -10.12
C GLY A 95 -25.90 0.49 -8.97
N ALA A 96 -25.42 0.28 -7.73
CA ALA A 96 -26.25 0.23 -6.54
C ALA A 96 -26.74 1.63 -6.17
N GLU A 97 -27.98 1.73 -5.73
CA GLU A 97 -28.58 2.99 -5.30
C GLU A 97 -28.07 3.38 -3.90
N VAL A 98 -27.47 4.55 -3.82
CA VAL A 98 -26.83 5.06 -2.59
C VAL A 98 -27.73 6.07 -1.88
N GLY A 99 -28.65 6.69 -2.61
CA GLY A 99 -29.70 7.52 -2.02
C GLY A 99 -30.54 8.29 -3.03
N GLU A 100 -31.66 8.78 -2.53
CA GLU A 100 -32.61 9.63 -3.24
C GLU A 100 -32.94 10.87 -2.40
N ARG A 101 -33.11 12.02 -3.04
CA ARG A 101 -33.62 13.24 -2.41
C ARG A 101 -34.58 13.97 -3.33
N GLU A 102 -35.64 14.47 -2.73
CA GLU A 102 -36.58 15.38 -3.36
C GLU A 102 -36.43 16.77 -2.75
N LEU A 103 -36.40 17.80 -3.60
CA LEU A 103 -36.37 19.21 -3.25
C LEU A 103 -37.57 19.90 -3.91
N ARG A 104 -38.36 20.62 -3.11
CA ARG A 104 -39.44 21.46 -3.62
C ARG A 104 -39.06 22.94 -3.50
N VAL A 105 -38.99 23.63 -4.63
CA VAL A 105 -38.68 25.06 -4.72
C VAL A 105 -39.94 25.81 -5.12
N LYS A 106 -40.41 26.75 -4.30
CA LYS A 106 -41.53 27.62 -4.64
C LYS A 106 -41.05 28.76 -5.53
N GLY A 107 -41.80 29.08 -6.57
CA GLY A 107 -41.49 30.18 -7.48
C GLY A 107 -42.10 29.98 -8.86
N HIS A 108 -42.17 31.06 -9.62
CA HIS A 108 -42.74 31.06 -10.98
C HIS A 108 -41.70 30.84 -12.08
N GLU A 109 -40.41 30.92 -11.76
CA GLU A 109 -39.31 30.75 -12.72
C GLU A 109 -38.50 29.50 -12.43
N CYS A 110 -38.43 28.56 -13.38
CA CYS A 110 -37.71 27.31 -13.19
C CYS A 110 -36.21 27.54 -12.97
N ARG A 111 -35.65 28.63 -13.50
CA ARG A 111 -34.24 28.99 -13.30
C ARG A 111 -33.85 29.17 -11.83
N ALA A 112 -34.78 29.53 -10.96
CA ALA A 112 -34.54 29.72 -9.53
C ALA A 112 -34.18 28.41 -8.78
N ILE A 113 -34.31 27.23 -9.42
CA ILE A 113 -33.93 25.97 -8.79
C ILE A 113 -32.42 25.76 -8.74
N GLU A 114 -31.62 26.45 -9.57
CA GLU A 114 -30.19 26.19 -9.73
C GLU A 114 -29.44 26.18 -8.39
N GLU A 115 -29.59 27.27 -7.63
CA GLU A 115 -28.87 27.48 -6.38
C GLU A 115 -29.23 26.46 -5.29
N PRO A 116 -30.52 26.23 -4.93
CA PRO A 116 -30.87 25.24 -3.92
C PRO A 116 -30.64 23.81 -4.41
N ALA A 117 -30.85 23.50 -5.69
CA ALA A 117 -30.64 22.17 -6.23
C ALA A 117 -29.15 21.80 -6.28
N ALA A 118 -28.28 22.73 -6.69
CA ALA A 118 -26.83 22.52 -6.69
C ALA A 118 -26.28 22.34 -5.27
N LEU A 119 -26.84 23.04 -4.27
CA LEU A 119 -26.47 22.85 -2.86
C LEU A 119 -26.87 21.46 -2.35
N VAL A 120 -28.10 21.03 -2.63
CA VAL A 120 -28.55 19.68 -2.25
C VAL A 120 -27.68 18.63 -2.92
N LEU A 121 -27.40 18.78 -4.21
CA LEU A 121 -26.55 17.85 -4.96
C LEU A 121 -25.13 17.80 -4.39
N ALA A 122 -24.49 18.95 -4.12
CA ALA A 122 -23.18 19.00 -3.50
C ALA A 122 -23.18 18.35 -2.10
N THR A 123 -24.25 18.56 -1.32
CA THR A 123 -24.40 17.91 0.00
C THR A 123 -24.54 16.40 -0.12
N MET A 124 -25.34 15.90 -1.06
CA MET A 124 -25.45 14.47 -1.32
C MET A 124 -24.11 13.87 -1.73
N ILE A 125 -23.38 14.54 -2.63
CA ILE A 125 -22.06 14.09 -3.08
C ILE A 125 -21.05 14.09 -1.94
N SER A 126 -20.96 15.15 -1.14
CA SER A 126 -20.03 15.25 0.01
C SER A 126 -20.36 14.29 1.16
N VAL A 127 -21.63 13.92 1.34
CA VAL A 127 -22.00 12.87 2.30
C VAL A 127 -21.55 11.50 1.80
N VAL A 128 -21.71 11.24 0.50
CA VAL A 128 -21.23 9.99 -0.13
C VAL A 128 -19.70 9.98 -0.27
N ARG A 129 -19.07 11.14 -0.41
CA ARG A 129 -17.63 11.37 -0.56
C ARG A 129 -17.10 12.22 0.59
N PRO A 130 -16.64 11.61 1.69
CA PRO A 130 -15.97 12.39 2.72
C PRO A 130 -14.70 13.04 2.13
N SER A 131 -14.69 14.37 2.01
CA SER A 131 -13.57 15.15 1.48
C SER A 131 -12.30 14.94 2.31
N SER A 132 -11.20 14.61 1.64
CA SER A 132 -9.85 14.57 2.21
C SER A 132 -9.34 15.99 2.42
N PHE A 133 -9.72 16.66 3.51
CA PHE A 133 -9.08 17.93 3.87
C PHE A 133 -7.68 17.61 4.43
N GLU A 134 -6.65 17.76 3.59
CA GLU A 134 -5.25 17.73 4.02
C GLU A 134 -4.80 19.16 4.32
N PRO A 135 -4.36 19.49 5.54
CA PRO A 135 -3.75 20.78 5.82
C PRO A 135 -2.52 20.95 4.94
N ALA A 136 -2.41 22.10 4.27
CA ALA A 136 -1.23 22.45 3.48
C ALA A 136 0.06 22.22 4.31
N PRO A 137 1.10 21.56 3.77
CA PRO A 137 2.35 21.38 4.48
C PRO A 137 2.93 22.75 4.84
N VAL A 138 3.16 22.99 6.13
CA VAL A 138 4.02 24.08 6.58
C VAL A 138 5.40 23.78 6.01
N GLY A 139 5.84 24.62 5.06
CA GLY A 139 7.13 24.47 4.40
C GLY A 139 8.28 24.41 5.41
N PRO A 140 9.33 23.61 5.17
CA PRO A 140 10.53 23.64 6.00
C PRO A 140 11.17 25.04 5.95
N PRO A 141 11.71 25.56 7.08
CA PRO A 141 12.50 26.79 7.03
C PRO A 141 13.77 26.59 6.19
N GLU A 142 14.10 27.61 5.39
CA GLU A 142 15.27 27.65 4.51
C GLU A 142 16.59 27.39 5.27
N PRO A 143 17.55 26.66 4.66
CA PRO A 143 18.90 26.57 5.21
C PRO A 143 19.67 27.88 4.93
N SER A 144 20.06 28.56 6.00
CA SER A 144 21.01 29.68 5.96
C SER A 144 22.41 29.18 5.57
N ALA A 145 23.01 29.86 4.59
CA ALA A 145 24.32 29.55 4.04
C ALA A 145 25.47 30.08 4.90
N ALA A 146 26.54 29.28 4.94
CA ALA A 146 27.96 29.62 5.08
C ALA A 146 28.47 30.22 6.40
N VAL A 147 29.59 29.69 6.90
CA VAL A 147 30.91 30.36 6.81
C VAL A 147 32.02 29.51 7.48
N GLU A 148 33.13 29.42 6.74
CA GLU A 148 34.55 29.25 7.09
C GLU A 148 35.15 27.96 7.68
N ALA A 149 35.97 27.37 6.80
CA ALA A 149 37.18 26.64 7.12
C ALA A 149 38.17 27.47 7.96
N THR A 150 38.85 26.82 8.91
CA THR A 150 40.18 27.25 9.33
C THR A 150 41.12 26.06 9.27
N SER A 151 42.02 26.16 8.30
CA SER A 151 43.24 25.37 8.14
C SER A 151 44.23 25.76 9.24
N THR A 152 44.88 24.77 9.86
CA THR A 152 46.16 25.01 10.54
C THR A 152 47.12 23.90 10.13
N ALA A 153 48.13 24.30 9.37
CA ALA A 153 49.24 23.48 8.93
C ALA A 153 50.41 23.59 9.92
N LEU A 154 51.19 22.50 10.06
CA LEU A 154 52.63 22.46 10.41
C LEU A 154 53.09 20.97 10.46
N PRO A 155 54.40 20.63 10.38
CA PRO A 155 55.31 20.58 9.22
C PRO A 155 55.75 19.12 8.85
N PRO A 156 56.55 18.90 7.77
CA PRO A 156 56.91 17.56 7.28
C PRO A 156 58.04 16.82 8.07
N PRO A 157 58.19 15.49 7.87
CA PRO A 157 58.95 14.59 8.76
C PRO A 157 60.44 14.38 8.38
N PRO A 158 61.30 13.91 9.31
CA PRO A 158 62.64 13.41 8.99
C PRO A 158 62.62 11.97 8.43
N PRO A 159 63.54 11.60 7.50
CA PRO A 159 63.56 10.31 6.84
C PRO A 159 64.44 9.28 7.57
N SER A 160 64.07 8.00 7.48
CA SER A 160 64.88 6.82 7.88
C SER A 160 64.27 5.55 7.27
N PRO A 161 65.02 4.46 7.07
CA PRO A 161 65.66 4.14 5.79
C PRO A 161 64.96 3.02 5.01
N ARG A 162 65.29 2.94 3.72
CA ARG A 162 64.87 1.90 2.77
C ARG A 162 65.14 0.49 3.33
N ARG A 163 64.09 -0.32 3.43
CA ARG A 163 64.20 -1.79 3.46
C ARG A 163 64.20 -2.36 2.04
N PRO A 164 64.89 -3.48 1.78
CA PRO A 164 65.12 -4.02 0.44
C PRO A 164 63.83 -4.58 -0.19
N PRO A 165 63.79 -4.76 -1.53
CA PRO A 165 62.62 -5.28 -2.22
C PRO A 165 62.32 -6.72 -1.79
N PRO A 166 61.03 -7.12 -1.65
CA PRO A 166 60.68 -8.52 -1.48
C PRO A 166 60.98 -9.28 -2.77
N GLY A 167 61.86 -10.28 -2.67
CA GLY A 167 62.11 -11.24 -3.74
C GLY A 167 60.86 -12.07 -4.05
N PRO A 168 60.69 -12.54 -5.30
CA PRO A 168 59.52 -13.31 -5.70
C PRO A 168 59.77 -14.78 -5.40
N ALA A 169 59.19 -15.32 -4.31
CA ALA A 169 58.99 -16.77 -4.16
C ALA A 169 58.19 -17.11 -2.90
N ARG A 170 56.86 -17.17 -3.03
CA ARG A 170 56.07 -18.37 -2.70
C ARG A 170 54.60 -18.13 -3.04
N ALA A 171 54.31 -18.32 -4.32
CA ALA A 171 53.06 -18.97 -4.70
C ALA A 171 53.09 -20.38 -4.09
N ALA A 172 52.51 -20.54 -2.89
CA ALA A 172 52.08 -21.82 -2.30
C ALA A 172 51.49 -21.54 -0.91
N LEU A 173 50.32 -20.90 -0.91
CA LEU A 173 49.23 -20.98 0.07
C LEU A 173 48.13 -20.05 -0.46
N ALA A 174 47.83 -20.20 -1.77
CA ALA A 174 46.59 -19.69 -2.30
C ALA A 174 45.51 -20.58 -1.70
N ALA A 175 44.77 -19.98 -0.77
CA ALA A 175 43.38 -20.24 -0.47
C ALA A 175 42.94 -21.71 -0.64
N ASP A 176 42.71 -22.37 0.49
CA ASP A 176 41.51 -23.20 0.57
C ASP A 176 40.34 -22.32 0.11
N ALA A 177 40.01 -22.43 -1.18
CA ALA A 177 38.83 -21.82 -1.74
C ALA A 177 37.67 -22.55 -1.06
N GLU A 178 37.14 -21.93 0.00
CA GLU A 178 35.93 -22.36 0.67
C GLU A 178 34.91 -22.69 -0.43
N PRO A 179 34.38 -23.93 -0.50
CA PRO A 179 33.51 -24.31 -1.60
C PRO A 179 32.34 -23.34 -1.67
N THR A 180 32.26 -22.58 -2.76
CA THR A 180 31.21 -21.58 -2.98
C THR A 180 29.88 -22.30 -3.06
N LEU A 181 29.19 -22.43 -1.93
CA LEU A 181 27.86 -23.03 -1.87
C LEU A 181 26.91 -22.25 -2.78
N PRO A 182 26.09 -22.93 -3.60
CA PRO A 182 25.20 -22.26 -4.53
C PRO A 182 24.20 -21.38 -3.79
N SER A 183 23.82 -20.26 -4.41
CA SER A 183 22.73 -19.42 -3.92
C SER A 183 21.42 -19.89 -4.55
N LEU A 184 20.40 -20.11 -3.74
CA LEU A 184 19.11 -20.64 -4.20
C LEU A 184 18.03 -19.57 -4.08
N ARG A 185 17.11 -19.54 -5.04
CA ARG A 185 15.96 -18.61 -5.04
C ARG A 185 14.69 -19.44 -5.00
N ALA A 186 13.68 -19.00 -4.28
CA ALA A 186 12.37 -19.62 -4.31
C ALA A 186 11.24 -18.59 -4.38
N LEU A 187 10.14 -18.96 -5.02
CA LEU A 187 8.88 -18.22 -5.04
C LEU A 187 7.77 -19.16 -4.61
N GLY A 188 6.93 -18.73 -3.69
CA GLY A 188 5.82 -19.54 -3.19
C GLY A 188 4.54 -18.75 -2.97
N ALA A 189 3.43 -19.49 -3.00
CA ALA A 189 2.12 -19.00 -2.59
C ALA A 189 1.80 -19.56 -1.20
N VAL A 190 1.28 -18.71 -0.33
CA VAL A 190 1.01 -19.04 1.08
C VAL A 190 -0.42 -18.66 1.45
N GLY A 191 -1.09 -19.52 2.22
CA GLY A 191 -2.24 -19.17 3.04
C GLY A 191 -1.76 -18.62 4.38
N VAL A 192 -2.53 -17.68 4.94
CA VAL A 192 -2.21 -16.97 6.18
C VAL A 192 -3.35 -17.12 7.15
N ALA A 193 -3.03 -17.38 8.42
CA ALA A 193 -3.96 -17.28 9.53
C ALA A 193 -3.29 -16.46 10.65
N SER A 194 -4.04 -15.56 11.29
CA SER A 194 -3.50 -14.71 12.36
C SER A 194 -4.50 -14.49 13.48
N VAL A 195 -3.99 -14.21 14.68
CA VAL A 195 -4.78 -13.85 15.86
C VAL A 195 -4.11 -12.71 16.63
N GLY A 196 -4.91 -11.89 17.32
CA GLY A 196 -4.46 -10.78 18.17
C GLY A 196 -4.26 -9.45 17.44
N ILE A 197 -3.79 -9.46 16.19
CA ILE A 197 -3.61 -8.24 15.39
C ILE A 197 -4.94 -7.78 14.77
N LEU A 198 -5.61 -8.68 14.05
CA LEU A 198 -6.96 -8.48 13.56
C LEU A 198 -7.99 -8.80 14.67
N PRO A 199 -9.22 -8.26 14.61
CA PRO A 199 -10.27 -8.62 15.55
C PRO A 199 -10.53 -10.14 15.54
N GLN A 200 -10.45 -10.77 16.71
CA GLN A 200 -10.57 -12.21 16.92
C GLN A 200 -9.51 -13.03 16.15
N ALA A 201 -9.78 -13.34 14.88
CA ALA A 201 -8.91 -14.08 13.98
C ALA A 201 -8.99 -13.49 12.56
N GLY A 202 -7.88 -13.62 11.83
CA GLY A 202 -7.74 -13.23 10.43
C GLY A 202 -7.32 -14.41 9.56
N GLY A 203 -7.76 -14.37 8.31
CA GLY A 203 -7.39 -15.33 7.28
C GLY A 203 -7.02 -14.63 5.99
N GLY A 204 -6.08 -15.18 5.24
CA GLY A 204 -5.54 -14.49 4.07
C GLY A 204 -4.70 -15.35 3.15
N VAL A 205 -4.13 -14.67 2.17
CA VAL A 205 -3.20 -15.25 1.20
C VAL A 205 -2.02 -14.32 0.98
N GLY A 206 -0.92 -14.87 0.48
CA GLY A 206 0.27 -14.12 0.19
C GLY A 206 1.21 -14.80 -0.80
N LEU A 207 2.23 -14.06 -1.18
CA LEU A 207 3.34 -14.51 -2.01
C LEU A 207 4.63 -14.29 -1.24
N ARG A 208 5.47 -15.33 -1.21
CA ARG A 208 6.78 -15.28 -0.56
C ARG A 208 7.89 -15.50 -1.58
N THR A 209 8.84 -14.59 -1.57
CA THR A 209 10.11 -14.73 -2.29
C THR A 209 11.21 -14.97 -1.28
N SER A 210 12.07 -15.94 -1.55
CA SER A 210 13.11 -16.38 -0.63
C SER A 210 14.44 -16.52 -1.36
N TYR A 211 15.53 -16.15 -0.69
CA TYR A 211 16.88 -16.24 -1.21
C TYR A 211 17.80 -16.83 -0.14
N TRP A 212 18.43 -17.97 -0.46
CA TRP A 212 19.45 -18.59 0.39
C TRP A 212 20.84 -18.16 -0.08
N LEU A 213 21.47 -17.27 0.68
CA LEU A 213 22.85 -16.89 0.47
C LEU A 213 23.79 -17.96 1.03
N ARG A 214 24.71 -18.44 0.18
CA ARG A 214 25.66 -19.53 0.50
C ARG A 214 24.96 -20.78 1.07
N SER A 215 23.74 -21.07 0.61
CA SER A 215 22.90 -22.18 1.11
C SER A 215 22.64 -22.21 2.63
N ARG A 216 22.95 -21.13 3.38
CA ARG A 216 22.83 -21.07 4.86
C ARG A 216 21.93 -19.94 5.34
N PHE A 217 22.09 -18.74 4.80
CA PHE A 217 21.37 -17.55 5.26
C PHE A 217 20.15 -17.30 4.39
N LEU A 218 18.97 -17.28 5.01
CA LEU A 218 17.72 -16.96 4.34
C LEU A 218 17.48 -15.44 4.41
N VAL A 219 17.17 -14.83 3.28
CA VAL A 219 16.50 -13.54 3.20
C VAL A 219 15.20 -13.75 2.43
N ALA A 220 14.08 -13.34 2.98
CA ALA A 220 12.79 -13.49 2.33
C ALA A 220 11.94 -12.23 2.45
N LEU A 221 11.09 -12.02 1.44
CA LEU A 221 10.10 -10.98 1.40
C LEU A 221 8.74 -11.61 1.10
N GLU A 222 7.74 -11.29 1.92
CA GLU A 222 6.38 -11.78 1.76
C GLU A 222 5.40 -10.61 1.65
N MET A 223 4.54 -10.64 0.65
CA MET A 223 3.39 -9.74 0.52
C MET A 223 2.13 -10.53 0.84
N SER A 224 1.24 -9.98 1.67
CA SER A 224 0.02 -10.68 2.07
C SER A 224 -1.17 -9.75 2.23
N PHE A 225 -2.35 -10.32 1.99
CA PHE A 225 -3.65 -9.72 2.26
C PHE A 225 -4.41 -10.63 3.23
N GLU A 226 -4.87 -10.06 4.35
CA GLU A 226 -5.62 -10.77 5.40
C GLU A 226 -6.95 -10.05 5.65
N ALA A 227 -8.03 -10.81 5.80
CA ALA A 227 -9.34 -10.33 6.24
C ALA A 227 -9.63 -10.83 7.66
N GLY A 228 -10.02 -9.91 8.55
CA GLY A 228 -10.41 -10.20 9.92
C GLY A 228 -11.91 -10.42 10.08
N ALA A 229 -12.31 -10.99 11.21
CA ALA A 229 -13.71 -11.07 11.60
C ALA A 229 -14.35 -9.68 11.68
N SER A 230 -15.65 -9.61 11.41
CA SER A 230 -16.39 -8.37 11.52
C SER A 230 -16.84 -8.10 12.96
N VAL A 231 -16.84 -6.83 13.35
CA VAL A 231 -17.25 -6.37 14.69
C VAL A 231 -18.55 -5.60 14.55
N ARG A 232 -19.52 -5.91 15.42
CA ARG A 232 -20.77 -5.15 15.50
C ARG A 232 -20.53 -3.84 16.26
N ALA A 233 -20.88 -2.73 15.64
CA ALA A 233 -20.75 -1.39 16.21
C ALA A 233 -22.07 -0.63 16.06
N GLY A 234 -22.75 -0.36 17.17
CA GLY A 234 -24.10 0.21 17.14
C GLY A 234 -25.07 -0.70 16.37
N ARG A 235 -25.70 -0.17 15.33
CA ARG A 235 -26.57 -0.92 14.42
C ARG A 235 -25.83 -1.58 13.25
N GLY A 236 -24.51 -1.38 13.13
CA GLY A 236 -23.68 -1.74 11.97
C GLY A 236 -22.68 -2.84 12.17
N VAL A 237 -22.04 -3.23 11.06
CA VAL A 237 -20.99 -4.25 11.03
C VAL A 237 -19.77 -3.69 10.30
N VAL A 238 -18.62 -3.71 10.97
CA VAL A 238 -17.34 -3.24 10.42
C VAL A 238 -16.41 -4.43 10.19
N ALA A 239 -16.01 -4.66 8.95
CA ALA A 239 -14.99 -5.63 8.60
C ALA A 239 -13.60 -4.98 8.58
N PHE A 240 -12.56 -5.78 8.80
CA PHE A 240 -11.17 -5.32 8.85
C PHE A 240 -10.33 -6.06 7.82
N GLN A 241 -9.48 -5.33 7.10
CA GLN A 241 -8.60 -5.88 6.07
C GLN A 241 -7.19 -5.35 6.26
N LEU A 242 -6.20 -6.22 6.19
CA LEU A 242 -4.79 -5.90 6.34
C LEU A 242 -4.04 -6.23 5.05
N LEU A 243 -3.45 -5.21 4.44
CA LEU A 243 -2.44 -5.38 3.42
C LEU A 243 -1.07 -5.20 4.07
N SER A 244 -0.16 -6.18 3.94
CA SER A 244 1.14 -6.12 4.60
C SER A 244 2.29 -6.71 3.78
N THR A 245 3.49 -6.20 4.07
CA THR A 245 4.76 -6.67 3.55
C THR A 245 5.65 -7.07 4.72
N THR A 246 6.24 -8.26 4.65
CA THR A 246 7.08 -8.83 5.71
C THR A 246 8.47 -9.11 5.16
N ALA A 247 9.48 -8.48 5.74
CA ALA A 247 10.89 -8.81 5.51
C ALA A 247 11.34 -9.83 6.56
N MET A 248 12.05 -10.86 6.12
CA MET A 248 12.51 -11.96 6.96
C MET A 248 13.99 -12.23 6.75
N ALA A 249 14.69 -12.56 7.83
CA ALA A 249 16.06 -13.02 7.82
C ALA A 249 16.20 -14.25 8.72
N GLY A 250 16.90 -15.28 8.27
CA GLY A 250 17.05 -16.51 9.02
C GLY A 250 18.35 -17.26 8.73
N VAL A 251 18.61 -18.27 9.54
CA VAL A 251 19.79 -19.14 9.39
C VAL A 251 19.32 -20.58 9.37
N THR A 252 19.78 -21.35 8.40
CA THR A 252 19.49 -22.78 8.31
C THR A 252 20.14 -23.49 9.49
N MET A 253 19.34 -23.94 10.45
CA MET A 253 19.82 -24.57 11.68
C MET A 253 19.94 -26.09 11.51
N LEU A 254 18.96 -26.69 10.83
CA LEU A 254 18.94 -28.13 10.56
C LEU A 254 18.54 -28.35 9.11
N ARG A 255 19.31 -29.16 8.39
CA ARG A 255 18.96 -29.68 7.08
C ARG A 255 19.09 -31.20 7.10
N ALA A 256 17.97 -31.88 7.18
CA ALA A 256 17.87 -33.33 7.02
C ALA A 256 17.28 -33.67 5.64
N ALA A 257 17.38 -34.93 5.22
CA ALA A 257 16.93 -35.37 3.89
C ALA A 257 15.44 -35.08 3.58
N LYS A 258 14.61 -34.92 4.62
CA LYS A 258 13.16 -34.73 4.49
C LYS A 258 12.63 -33.42 5.09
N VAL A 259 13.48 -32.66 5.78
CA VAL A 259 13.05 -31.44 6.46
C VAL A 259 14.21 -30.47 6.66
N GLU A 260 13.92 -29.19 6.43
CA GLU A 260 14.80 -28.08 6.72
C GLU A 260 14.11 -27.16 7.74
N LEU A 261 14.86 -26.76 8.77
CA LEU A 261 14.40 -25.83 9.81
C LEU A 261 15.24 -24.56 9.76
N VAL A 262 14.57 -23.44 9.59
CA VAL A 262 15.17 -22.11 9.49
C VAL A 262 14.50 -21.20 10.52
N PRO A 263 15.09 -20.99 11.71
CA PRO A 263 14.67 -19.89 12.58
C PRO A 263 14.77 -18.55 11.81
N VAL A 264 13.74 -17.73 11.91
CA VAL A 264 13.62 -16.45 11.23
C VAL A 264 13.24 -15.33 12.19
N LEU A 265 13.82 -14.16 11.96
CA LEU A 265 13.32 -12.88 12.46
C LEU A 265 12.52 -12.21 11.35
N ALA A 266 11.44 -11.55 11.72
CA ALA A 266 10.52 -10.92 10.78
C ALA A 266 10.19 -9.48 11.21
N LEU A 267 10.18 -8.57 10.24
CA LEU A 267 9.66 -7.21 10.37
C LEU A 267 8.53 -7.03 9.37
N ARG A 268 7.33 -6.73 9.85
CA ARG A 268 6.12 -6.61 9.05
C ARG A 268 5.56 -5.20 9.13
N GLY A 269 5.39 -4.57 7.98
CA GLY A 269 4.74 -3.28 7.83
C GLY A 269 3.47 -3.43 7.01
N GLY A 270 2.41 -2.71 7.35
CA GLY A 270 1.15 -2.81 6.60
C GLY A 270 0.18 -1.68 6.86
N ILE A 271 -0.96 -1.75 6.20
CA ILE A 271 -2.07 -0.83 6.35
C ILE A 271 -3.31 -1.65 6.71
N LEU A 272 -3.88 -1.33 7.86
CA LEU A 272 -5.14 -1.90 8.33
C LEU A 272 -6.28 -0.96 7.95
N ARG A 273 -7.24 -1.48 7.17
CA ARG A 273 -8.40 -0.75 6.64
C ARG A 273 -9.68 -1.31 7.23
N THR A 274 -10.66 -0.43 7.42
CA THR A 274 -12.02 -0.81 7.80
C THR A 274 -12.94 -0.78 6.58
N ALA A 275 -13.72 -1.83 6.37
CA ALA A 275 -14.79 -1.90 5.38
C ALA A 275 -16.15 -1.97 6.11
N PRO A 276 -16.82 -0.83 6.31
CA PRO A 276 -18.11 -0.80 6.98
C PRO A 276 -19.24 -1.30 6.08
N SER A 277 -20.24 -1.93 6.70
CA SER A 277 -21.49 -2.33 6.06
C SER A 277 -22.68 -1.89 6.91
N GLY A 278 -23.71 -1.32 6.26
CA GLY A 278 -24.95 -0.88 6.89
C GLY A 278 -24.97 0.55 7.46
N PHE A 279 -23.86 1.29 7.48
CA PHE A 279 -23.76 2.66 8.00
C PHE A 279 -22.79 3.50 7.17
N GLN A 280 -23.08 4.80 7.04
CA GLN A 280 -22.16 5.73 6.39
C GLN A 280 -21.10 6.19 7.38
N LEU A 281 -19.85 5.77 7.17
CA LEU A 281 -18.72 6.20 7.98
C LEU A 281 -18.20 7.54 7.44
N VAL A 282 -18.07 8.53 8.32
CA VAL A 282 -17.55 9.87 8.01
C VAL A 282 -16.07 9.85 7.60
N LYS A 283 -15.34 8.75 7.81
CA LYS A 283 -13.95 8.57 7.33
C LYS A 283 -13.53 7.10 7.35
N ALA A 284 -13.26 6.49 6.19
CA ALA A 284 -12.62 5.17 6.16
C ALA A 284 -11.21 5.28 6.76
N ALA A 285 -11.00 4.74 7.95
CA ALA A 285 -9.73 4.84 8.65
C ALA A 285 -8.78 3.75 8.15
N ALA A 286 -7.85 4.14 7.27
CA ALA A 286 -6.64 3.37 7.03
C ALA A 286 -5.61 3.75 8.11
N ARG A 287 -5.10 2.77 8.85
CA ARG A 287 -4.06 2.99 9.86
C ARG A 287 -2.79 2.22 9.50
N PRO A 288 -1.62 2.85 9.60
CA PRO A 288 -0.36 2.14 9.44
C PRO A 288 -0.18 1.16 10.60
N MET A 289 0.55 0.08 10.33
CA MET A 289 0.91 -0.90 11.33
C MET A 289 2.35 -1.35 11.10
N ALA A 290 3.06 -1.54 12.21
CA ALA A 290 4.38 -2.13 12.24
C ALA A 290 4.44 -3.19 13.33
N LEU A 291 5.00 -4.34 12.98
CA LEU A 291 5.09 -5.54 13.79
C LEU A 291 6.52 -6.10 13.68
N ALA A 292 7.07 -6.58 14.78
CA ALA A 292 8.32 -7.33 14.78
C ALA A 292 8.08 -8.70 15.43
N GLY A 293 8.75 -9.73 14.93
CA GLY A 293 8.50 -11.08 15.40
C GLY A 293 9.58 -12.06 15.04
N GLY A 294 9.35 -13.31 15.42
CA GLY A 294 10.22 -14.42 15.11
C GLY A 294 9.44 -15.71 15.00
N GLY A 295 10.00 -16.66 14.26
CA GLY A 295 9.37 -17.94 13.98
C GLY A 295 10.36 -18.98 13.48
N VAL A 296 9.83 -20.13 13.08
CA VAL A 296 10.63 -21.21 12.49
C VAL A 296 9.98 -21.60 11.17
N LEU A 297 10.69 -21.36 10.07
CA LEU A 297 10.29 -21.86 8.76
C LEU A 297 10.68 -23.33 8.66
N VAL A 298 9.68 -24.19 8.51
CA VAL A 298 9.79 -25.61 8.25
C VAL A 298 9.58 -25.83 6.76
N ARG A 299 10.57 -26.41 6.06
CA ARG A 299 10.46 -26.77 4.64
C ARG A 299 10.59 -28.27 4.49
N ALA A 300 9.70 -28.87 3.70
CA ALA A 300 9.76 -30.29 3.35
C ALA A 300 9.71 -30.45 1.82
N PRO A 301 10.60 -31.25 1.21
CA PRO A 301 10.56 -31.48 -0.22
C PRO A 301 9.31 -32.30 -0.59
N LEU A 302 8.54 -31.82 -1.56
CA LEU A 302 7.39 -32.54 -2.15
C LEU A 302 7.78 -33.21 -3.48
N ALA A 303 8.56 -32.51 -4.30
CA ALA A 303 9.04 -32.96 -5.59
C ALA A 303 10.38 -32.26 -5.90
N PRO A 304 11.08 -32.60 -7.00
CA PRO A 304 12.26 -31.85 -7.41
C PRO A 304 11.93 -30.36 -7.51
N ARG A 305 12.65 -29.51 -6.77
CA ARG A 305 12.46 -28.05 -6.70
C ARG A 305 11.15 -27.57 -6.08
N VAL A 306 10.23 -28.44 -5.67
CA VAL A 306 8.97 -28.05 -5.03
C VAL A 306 9.02 -28.39 -3.55
N HIS A 307 8.77 -27.40 -2.71
CA HIS A 307 8.80 -27.54 -1.27
C HIS A 307 7.47 -27.12 -0.66
N PHE A 308 7.04 -27.86 0.34
CA PHE A 308 6.00 -27.43 1.26
C PHE A 308 6.63 -26.57 2.36
N GLU A 309 5.98 -25.48 2.73
CA GLU A 309 6.46 -24.54 3.73
C GLU A 309 5.40 -24.32 4.81
N ILE A 310 5.83 -24.38 6.07
CA ILE A 310 5.06 -23.94 7.23
C ILE A 310 5.91 -22.97 8.02
N LEU A 311 5.35 -21.83 8.41
CA LEU A 311 6.03 -20.84 9.25
C LEU A 311 5.05 -20.29 10.31
N PRO A 312 5.07 -20.85 11.53
CA PRO A 312 4.51 -20.22 12.72
C PRO A 312 5.40 -19.08 13.21
N GLN A 313 4.78 -17.98 13.60
CA GLN A 313 5.44 -16.75 14.06
C GLN A 313 4.71 -16.20 15.29
N ALA A 314 5.49 -15.67 16.23
CA ALA A 314 5.00 -14.78 17.27
C ALA A 314 5.38 -13.34 16.88
N GLU A 315 4.43 -12.42 16.99
CA GLU A 315 4.58 -11.02 16.59
C GLU A 315 4.27 -10.08 17.76
N VAL A 316 4.97 -8.96 17.81
CA VAL A 316 4.77 -7.85 18.75
C VAL A 316 4.45 -6.59 17.96
N ALA A 317 3.37 -5.90 18.33
CA ALA A 317 2.98 -4.64 17.71
C ALA A 317 3.89 -3.49 18.15
N LEU A 318 4.63 -2.92 17.19
CA LEU A 318 5.49 -1.76 17.38
C LEU A 318 4.69 -0.45 17.29
N VAL A 319 3.73 -0.41 16.37
CA VAL A 319 2.78 0.70 16.20
C VAL A 319 1.38 0.18 16.48
N ARG A 320 0.69 0.83 17.41
CA ARG A 320 -0.64 0.43 17.90
C ARG A 320 -1.59 1.61 17.82
N ASP A 321 -2.36 1.66 16.75
CA ASP A 321 -3.44 2.63 16.63
C ASP A 321 -4.76 2.07 17.18
N VAL A 322 -5.57 2.97 17.75
CA VAL A 322 -6.93 2.67 18.20
C VAL A 322 -7.88 3.03 17.07
N PHE A 323 -8.75 2.09 16.71
CA PHE A 323 -9.83 2.34 15.77
C PHE A 323 -11.05 2.83 16.54
N GLU A 324 -11.45 4.06 16.26
CA GLU A 324 -12.65 4.67 16.78
C GLU A 324 -13.57 5.05 15.63
N ALA A 325 -14.87 4.84 15.82
CA ALA A 325 -15.90 5.33 14.91
C ALA A 325 -16.78 6.34 15.65
N THR A 326 -17.16 7.40 14.96
CA THR A 326 -18.04 8.43 15.50
C THR A 326 -19.40 8.32 14.82
N GLU A 327 -20.47 8.15 15.60
CA GLU A 327 -21.86 8.20 15.12
C GLU A 327 -22.55 9.38 15.82
N GLY A 328 -22.84 10.45 15.07
CA GLY A 328 -23.36 11.70 15.63
C GLY A 328 -22.38 12.32 16.64
N ARG A 329 -22.76 12.39 17.92
CA ARG A 329 -21.93 12.90 19.04
C ARG A 329 -21.24 11.80 19.87
N ARG A 330 -21.41 10.53 19.54
CA ARG A 330 -20.86 9.41 20.30
C ARG A 330 -19.68 8.77 19.57
N THR A 331 -18.55 8.63 20.25
CA THR A 331 -17.39 7.86 19.81
C THR A 331 -17.45 6.43 20.37
N PHE A 332 -17.29 5.46 19.49
CA PHE A 332 -17.24 4.04 19.79
C PHE A 332 -15.84 3.51 19.47
N ARG A 333 -15.19 2.87 20.45
CA ARG A 333 -13.94 2.16 20.21
C ARG A 333 -14.26 0.83 19.52
N LEU A 334 -13.82 0.67 18.28
CA LEU A 334 -14.08 -0.50 17.43
C LEU A 334 -13.08 -1.63 17.69
N HIS A 335 -11.79 -1.29 17.72
CA HIS A 335 -10.72 -2.27 17.85
C HIS A 335 -9.43 -1.60 18.33
N GLN A 336 -8.66 -2.35 19.10
CA GLN A 336 -7.29 -2.01 19.43
C GLN A 336 -6.47 -3.29 19.27
N SER A 337 -5.47 -3.27 18.39
CA SER A 337 -4.59 -4.42 18.21
C SER A 337 -3.94 -4.82 19.54
N SER A 338 -3.90 -6.13 19.79
CA SER A 338 -3.16 -6.69 20.92
C SER A 338 -1.68 -6.31 20.82
N LEU A 339 -0.99 -6.25 21.96
CA LEU A 339 0.47 -6.12 21.96
C LEU A 339 1.14 -7.35 21.33
N LEU A 340 0.55 -8.53 21.55
CA LEU A 340 1.05 -9.81 21.09
C LEU A 340 0.08 -10.43 20.07
N GLY A 341 0.63 -10.96 18.99
CA GLY A 341 -0.08 -11.70 17.97
C GLY A 341 0.62 -13.02 17.63
N ALA A 342 -0.13 -13.94 17.03
CA ALA A 342 0.42 -15.14 16.44
C ALA A 342 -0.01 -15.22 14.97
N ARG A 343 0.90 -15.64 14.12
CA ARG A 343 0.69 -15.75 12.67
C ARG A 343 1.20 -17.09 12.19
N LEU A 344 0.39 -17.79 11.42
CA LEU A 344 0.75 -19.05 10.77
C LEU A 344 0.65 -18.84 9.26
N THR A 345 1.71 -19.19 8.56
CA THR A 345 1.70 -19.25 7.10
C THR A 345 1.97 -20.67 6.65
N VAL A 346 1.22 -21.14 5.66
CA VAL A 346 1.33 -22.48 5.09
C VAL A 346 1.27 -22.37 3.58
N GLY A 347 2.18 -23.01 2.86
CA GLY A 347 2.21 -22.86 1.42
C GLY A 347 3.14 -23.81 0.68
N ILE A 348 3.30 -23.54 -0.61
CA ILE A 348 4.16 -24.29 -1.51
C ILE A 348 5.09 -23.31 -2.21
N SER A 349 6.38 -23.65 -2.30
CA SER A 349 7.39 -22.88 -3.00
C SER A 349 8.09 -23.68 -4.10
N TYR A 350 8.48 -22.98 -5.15
CA TYR A 350 9.29 -23.50 -6.24
C TYR A 350 10.68 -22.88 -6.22
N GLU A 351 11.71 -23.71 -6.30
CA GLU A 351 13.12 -23.34 -6.23
C GLU A 351 13.73 -23.21 -7.64
N PHE A 352 14.38 -22.07 -7.88
CA PHE A 352 15.08 -21.77 -9.11
C PHE A 352 16.59 -22.02 -8.96
N PRO A 353 17.25 -22.55 -10.01
CA PRO A 353 18.69 -22.77 -10.04
C PRO A 353 19.51 -21.46 -10.07
#